data_AF-A0A2N8NFS8-F1
#
_entry.id   AF-A0A2N8NFS8-F1
#
_cell.length_a   1.000
_cell.length_b   1.000
_cell.length_c   1.000
_cell.angle_alpha   90.00
_cell.angle_beta   90.00
_cell.angle_gamma   90.00
#
_symmetry.space_group_name_H-M   'P 1'
#
loop_
_entity.id
_entity.type
_entity.pdbx_description
1 polymer ?
#
loop_
_entity_poly.entity_id
_entity_poly.type
_entity_poly.pdbx_seq_one_letter_code
_entity_poly.pdbx_strand_id
1 'polypeptide(L)'
;MKIITAKEFRNEAKSCFELAEKERVAVKRGEKYIHLIVSNNPLKRYVDEDWVAAFLSIPVEYRVNPFEVSPSGDLFFADRRNLEHIDKASDSEDVSLSKEEEEELFNL
;
A
#
# COMPACT_ATOMS: atom_id res chain seq x y z
N MET A 1 -5.11 -1.72 2.50
CA MET A 1 -6.05 -2.36 1.55
C MET A 1 -7.48 -2.08 1.98
N LYS A 2 -8.28 -1.47 1.10
CA LYS A 2 -9.67 -1.10 1.37
C LYS A 2 -10.64 -2.15 0.84
N ILE A 3 -11.62 -2.53 1.66
CA ILE A 3 -12.62 -3.54 1.31
C ILE A 3 -13.95 -2.83 1.09
N ILE A 4 -14.52 -2.98 -0.11
CA ILE A 4 -15.83 -2.42 -0.47
C ILE A 4 -16.83 -3.56 -0.70
N THR A 5 -18.09 -3.33 -0.40
CA THR A 5 -19.15 -4.32 -0.64
C THR A 5 -19.56 -4.33 -2.11
N ALA A 6 -20.09 -5.47 -2.57
CA ALA A 6 -20.66 -5.56 -3.93
C ALA A 6 -21.80 -4.56 -4.19
N LYS A 7 -22.49 -4.08 -3.13
CA LYS A 7 -23.55 -3.07 -3.25
C LYS A 7 -22.96 -1.68 -3.51
N GLU A 8 -21.93 -1.29 -2.75
CA GLU A 8 -21.21 -0.02 -2.96
C GLU A 8 -20.56 0.02 -4.34
N PHE A 9 -19.88 -1.06 -4.73
CA PHE A 9 -19.28 -1.14 -6.06
C PHE A 9 -20.30 -0.99 -7.20
N ARG A 10 -21.52 -1.53 -7.03
CA ARG A 10 -22.59 -1.38 -8.02
C ARG A 10 -23.10 0.06 -8.11
N ASN A 11 -23.25 0.73 -6.97
CA ASN A 11 -23.84 2.08 -6.91
C ASN A 11 -22.83 3.16 -7.31
N GLU A 12 -21.55 2.96 -7.00
CA GLU A 12 -20.49 3.98 -7.13
C GLU A 12 -19.26 3.43 -7.89
N ALA A 13 -19.51 2.72 -8.99
CA ALA A 13 -18.46 2.05 -9.75
C ALA A 13 -17.33 3.00 -10.19
N LYS A 14 -17.68 4.22 -10.64
CA LYS A 14 -16.70 5.22 -11.09
C LYS A 14 -15.75 5.62 -9.95
N SER A 15 -16.29 6.00 -8.80
CA SER A 15 -15.51 6.36 -7.62
C SER A 15 -14.63 5.19 -7.15
N CYS A 16 -15.13 3.95 -7.27
CA CYS A 16 -14.34 2.76 -6.93
C CYS A 16 -13.14 2.54 -7.87
N PHE A 17 -13.26 2.87 -9.16
CA PHE A 17 -12.14 2.80 -10.10
C PHE A 17 -11.10 3.89 -9.82
N GLU A 18 -11.54 5.14 -9.61
CA GLU A 18 -10.65 6.25 -9.22
C GLU A 18 -9.92 5.94 -7.90
N LEU A 19 -10.60 5.26 -6.98
CA LEU A 19 -10.01 4.79 -5.73
C LEU A 19 -8.98 3.68 -5.96
N ALA A 20 -9.28 2.73 -6.85
CA ALA A 20 -8.39 1.63 -7.20
C ALA A 20 -7.10 2.07 -7.94
N GLU A 21 -7.11 3.25 -8.56
CA GLU A 21 -5.90 3.88 -9.12
C GLU A 21 -4.95 4.38 -8.03
N LYS A 22 -5.48 4.79 -6.86
CA LYS A 22 -4.69 5.38 -5.77
C LYS A 22 -4.27 4.35 -4.74
N GLU A 23 -5.16 3.44 -4.39
CA GLU A 23 -4.94 2.44 -3.35
C GLU A 23 -5.48 1.06 -3.73
N ARG A 24 -5.03 0.03 -3.00
CA ARG A 24 -5.47 -1.35 -3.24
C ARG A 24 -6.89 -1.55 -2.72
N VAL A 25 -7.82 -1.86 -3.64
CA VAL A 25 -9.24 -2.09 -3.37
C VAL A 25 -9.62 -3.55 -3.65
N ALA A 26 -10.38 -4.15 -2.73
CA ALA A 26 -10.99 -5.46 -2.89
C ALA A 26 -12.51 -5.37 -2.73
N VAL A 27 -13.27 -5.94 -3.66
CA VAL A 27 -14.73 -6.05 -3.59
C VAL A 27 -15.12 -7.34 -2.89
N LYS A 28 -15.77 -7.24 -1.73
CA LYS A 28 -16.35 -8.36 -1.02
C LYS A 28 -17.71 -8.73 -1.63
N ARG A 29 -17.82 -9.97 -2.10
CA ARG A 29 -19.05 -10.56 -2.65
C ARG A 29 -19.33 -11.89 -1.95
N GLY A 30 -20.14 -11.84 -0.90
CA GLY A 30 -20.36 -12.99 -0.02
C GLY A 30 -19.07 -13.32 0.73
N GLU A 31 -18.61 -14.56 0.60
CA GLU A 31 -17.32 -15.04 1.16
C GLU A 31 -16.12 -14.78 0.23
N LYS A 32 -16.37 -14.34 -1.01
CA LYS A 32 -15.31 -14.12 -2.00
C LYS A 32 -14.84 -12.67 -1.98
N TYR A 33 -13.56 -12.47 -2.26
CA TYR A 33 -12.95 -11.16 -2.50
C TYR A 33 -12.49 -11.07 -3.95
N ILE A 34 -12.79 -9.96 -4.61
CA ILE A 34 -12.38 -9.65 -5.98
C ILE A 34 -11.42 -8.47 -5.90
N HIS A 35 -10.15 -8.69 -6.23
CA HIS A 35 -9.14 -7.64 -6.23
C HIS A 35 -9.21 -6.84 -7.53
N LEU A 36 -9.28 -5.52 -7.43
CA LEU A 36 -9.21 -4.63 -8.58
C LEU A 36 -7.74 -4.30 -8.85
N ILE A 37 -7.29 -4.54 -10.08
CA ILE A 37 -5.92 -4.23 -10.54
C ILE A 37 -6.05 -3.26 -11.70
N VAL A 38 -5.57 -2.04 -11.51
CA VAL A 38 -5.55 -1.04 -12.58
C VAL A 38 -4.23 -1.15 -13.33
N SER A 39 -4.33 -1.32 -14.65
CA SER A 39 -3.18 -1.56 -15.52
C SER A 39 -3.52 -1.28 -16.97
N ASN A 40 -2.57 -0.73 -17.71
CA ASN A 40 -2.65 -0.64 -19.17
C ASN A 40 -2.33 -1.98 -19.87
N ASN A 41 -1.82 -2.96 -19.11
CA ASN A 41 -1.56 -4.32 -19.57
C ASN A 41 -2.63 -5.28 -19.01
N PRO A 42 -3.46 -5.92 -19.84
CA PRO A 42 -4.53 -6.83 -19.40
C PRO A 42 -4.02 -8.12 -18.77
N LEU A 43 -2.75 -8.47 -18.99
CA LEU A 43 -2.11 -9.64 -18.38
C LEU A 43 -1.42 -9.32 -17.06
N LYS A 44 -1.43 -8.05 -16.62
CA LYS A 44 -0.78 -7.66 -15.37
C LYS A 44 -1.41 -8.39 -14.20
N ARG A 45 -0.55 -9.08 -13.45
CA ARG A 45 -0.91 -9.81 -12.24
C ARG A 45 -0.53 -8.97 -11.03
N TYR A 46 -1.05 -9.37 -9.87
CA TYR A 46 -0.72 -8.75 -8.60
C TYR A 46 0.75 -8.98 -8.21
N VAL A 47 1.29 -10.12 -8.63
CA VAL A 47 2.70 -10.46 -8.56
C VAL A 47 3.15 -10.69 -10.00
N ASP A 48 4.00 -9.81 -10.50
CA ASP A 48 4.64 -9.89 -11.80
C ASP A 48 6.14 -10.18 -11.66
N GLU A 49 6.83 -10.38 -12.77
CA GLU A 49 8.27 -10.68 -12.78
C GLU A 49 9.09 -9.54 -12.17
N ASP A 50 8.68 -8.28 -12.38
CA ASP A 50 9.33 -7.11 -11.81
C ASP A 50 9.23 -7.12 -10.28
N TRP A 51 8.04 -7.42 -9.73
CA TRP A 51 7.85 -7.57 -8.29
C TRP A 51 8.73 -8.68 -7.73
N VAL A 52 8.80 -9.84 -8.41
CA VAL A 52 9.64 -10.97 -7.99
C VAL A 52 11.13 -10.61 -8.05
N ALA A 53 11.57 -9.95 -9.11
CA ALA A 53 12.94 -9.50 -9.27
C ALA A 53 13.33 -8.49 -8.17
N ALA A 54 12.44 -7.54 -7.88
CA ALA A 54 12.63 -6.58 -6.81
C ALA A 54 12.69 -7.27 -5.43
N PHE A 55 11.82 -8.23 -5.15
CA PHE A 55 11.90 -9.03 -3.91
C PHE A 55 13.20 -9.84 -3.81
N LEU A 56 13.63 -10.47 -4.89
CA LEU A 56 14.87 -11.24 -4.93
C LEU A 56 16.13 -10.37 -4.84
N SER A 57 16.05 -9.09 -5.18
CA SER A 57 17.15 -8.15 -5.00
C SER A 57 17.47 -7.85 -3.54
N ILE A 58 16.50 -8.07 -2.63
CA ILE A 58 16.71 -7.96 -1.18
C ILE A 58 17.63 -9.11 -0.76
N PRO A 59 18.72 -8.88 0.01
CA PRO A 59 19.56 -9.96 0.50
C PRO A 59 18.79 -10.91 1.42
N VAL A 60 19.09 -12.21 1.36
CA VAL A 60 18.30 -13.27 2.03
C VAL A 60 18.20 -13.02 3.54
N GLU A 61 19.26 -12.56 4.20
CA GLU A 61 19.26 -12.31 5.64
C GLU A 61 18.35 -11.16 6.11
N TYR A 62 17.85 -10.32 5.18
CA TYR A 62 16.95 -9.20 5.47
C TYR A 62 15.54 -9.41 4.93
N ARG A 63 15.28 -10.49 4.17
CA ARG A 63 13.93 -10.77 3.67
C ARG A 63 13.01 -11.17 4.80
N VAL A 64 11.85 -10.53 4.87
CA VAL A 64 10.71 -10.96 5.70
C VAL A 64 9.54 -11.37 4.80
N ASN A 65 8.50 -11.98 5.37
CA ASN A 65 7.33 -12.37 4.59
C ASN A 65 6.59 -11.11 4.09
N PRO A 66 6.62 -10.81 2.77
CA PRO A 66 6.06 -9.57 2.23
C PRO A 66 4.53 -9.48 2.37
N PHE A 67 3.85 -10.61 2.60
CA PHE A 67 2.39 -10.67 2.70
C PHE A 67 1.88 -10.59 4.15
N GLU A 68 2.73 -10.84 5.14
CA GLU A 68 2.38 -10.71 6.57
C GLU A 68 2.49 -9.27 7.04
N VAL A 69 3.54 -8.55 6.63
CA VAL A 69 3.81 -7.20 7.11
C VAL A 69 2.91 -6.17 6.43
N SER A 70 2.62 -6.35 5.13
CA SER A 70 1.78 -5.44 4.37
C SER A 70 0.56 -6.16 3.79
N PRO A 71 -0.66 -5.84 4.25
CA PRO A 71 -1.90 -6.26 3.57
C PRO A 71 -1.98 -5.73 2.13
N SER A 72 -1.19 -4.69 1.86
CA SER A 72 -0.99 -4.07 0.57
C SER A 72 0.24 -4.61 -0.14
N GLY A 73 0.77 -5.80 0.18
CA GLY A 73 1.86 -6.49 -0.55
C GLY A 73 2.99 -5.59 -1.05
N ASP A 74 3.41 -4.68 -0.19
CA ASP A 74 4.43 -3.66 -0.47
C ASP A 74 5.82 -4.24 -0.16
N LEU A 75 6.73 -4.13 -1.13
CA LEU A 75 8.10 -4.62 -1.01
C LEU A 75 8.93 -3.79 -0.03
N PHE A 76 8.55 -2.54 0.23
CA PHE A 76 9.24 -1.72 1.23
C PHE A 76 9.25 -2.40 2.60
N PHE A 77 8.13 -3.03 2.96
CA PHE A 77 7.95 -3.76 4.22
C PHE A 77 8.50 -5.19 4.17
N ALA A 78 8.97 -5.65 3.01
CA ALA A 78 9.57 -6.97 2.83
C ALA A 78 11.06 -7.02 3.20
N ASP A 79 11.67 -5.87 3.51
CA ASP A 79 13.06 -5.73 3.93
C ASP A 79 13.14 -5.30 5.40
N ARG A 80 13.78 -6.12 6.25
CA ARG A 80 13.94 -5.84 7.68
C ARG A 80 14.64 -4.49 7.94
N ARG A 81 15.57 -4.07 7.08
CA ARG A 81 16.30 -2.81 7.26
C ARG A 81 15.37 -1.61 7.21
N ASN A 82 14.36 -1.64 6.34
CA ASN A 82 13.37 -0.58 6.25
C ASN A 82 12.48 -0.52 7.50
N LEU A 83 12.15 -1.69 8.07
CA LEU A 83 11.43 -1.76 9.34
C LEU A 83 12.25 -1.16 10.48
N GLU A 84 13.54 -1.53 10.58
CA GLU A 84 14.46 -0.95 11.56
C GLU A 84 14.62 0.57 11.39
N HIS A 85 14.56 1.08 10.16
CA HIS A 85 14.55 2.53 9.90
C HIS A 85 13.27 3.20 10.39
N ILE A 86 12.10 2.58 10.18
CA ILE A 86 10.83 3.09 10.71
C ILE A 86 10.84 3.09 12.23
N ASP A 87 11.25 1.98 12.86
CA ASP A 87 11.27 1.86 14.33
C ASP A 87 12.16 2.93 14.95
N LYS A 88 13.34 3.18 14.37
CA LYS A 88 14.24 4.26 14.82
C LYS A 88 13.65 5.66 14.62
N ALA A 89 12.87 5.86 13.55
CA ALA A 89 12.19 7.12 13.30
C ALA A 89 10.98 7.32 14.23
N SER A 90 10.32 6.26 14.67
CA SER A 90 9.28 6.36 15.71
C SER A 90 9.85 6.59 17.11
N ASP A 91 11.10 6.20 17.36
CA ASP A 91 11.78 6.44 18.64
C ASP A 91 12.33 7.87 18.78
N SER A 92 12.44 8.64 17.69
CA SER A 92 12.80 10.06 17.78
C SER A 92 11.64 10.89 18.34
N GLU A 93 11.95 11.76 19.31
CA GLU A 93 10.97 12.65 19.95
C GLU A 93 10.10 13.39 18.92
N ASP A 94 8.79 13.38 19.15
CA ASP A 94 7.84 14.16 18.36
C ASP A 94 8.25 15.64 18.37
N VAL A 95 8.80 16.11 17.25
CA VAL A 95 9.05 17.55 17.06
C VAL A 95 7.71 18.18 16.69
N SER A 96 7.06 18.81 17.66
CA SER A 96 5.88 19.64 17.38
C SER A 96 6.32 20.87 16.60
N LEU A 97 5.73 21.09 15.42
CA LEU A 97 5.94 22.31 14.63
C LEU A 97 5.59 23.52 15.49
N SER A 98 6.41 24.57 15.39
CA SER A 98 6.01 25.88 15.91
C SER A 98 4.82 26.41 15.12
N LYS A 99 4.03 27.30 15.72
CA LYS A 99 2.86 27.91 15.06
C LYS A 99 3.22 28.62 13.74
N GLU A 100 4.44 29.15 13.66
CA GLU A 100 4.96 29.84 12.49
C GLU A 100 5.25 28.86 11.35
N GLU A 101 5.87 27.71 11.65
CA GLU A 101 6.11 26.64 10.68
C GLU A 101 4.81 25.96 10.22
N GLU A 102 3.82 25.84 11.12
CA GLU A 102 2.50 25.31 10.79
C GLU A 102 1.75 26.25 9.83
N GLU A 103 1.80 27.56 10.05
CA GLU A 103 1.20 28.55 9.14
C GLU A 103 1.89 28.58 7.77
N GLU A 104 3.22 28.42 7.68
CA GLU A 104 3.93 28.32 6.39
C GLU A 104 3.61 27.04 5.63
N LEU A 105 3.45 25.91 6.32
CA LEU A 105 3.22 24.60 5.67
C LEU A 105 1.80 24.47 5.12
N PHE A 106 0.81 25.02 5.81
CA PHE A 106 -0.61 24.78 5.53
C PHE A 106 -1.35 25.95 4.86
N ASN A 107 -0.74 27.14 4.73
CA ASN A 107 -1.35 28.28 4.02
C ASN A 107 -0.80 28.50 2.61
N LEU A 108 -0.63 27.43 1.83
CA LEU A 108 -0.29 27.49 0.40
C LEU A 108 -1.54 27.60 -0.50
#